data_AF-A0A3P6SS13-F1
#
_entry.id   AF-A0A3P6SS13-F1
#
_cell.length_a   1.000
_cell.length_b   1.000
_cell.length_c   1.000
_cell.angle_alpha   90.00
_cell.angle_beta   90.00
_cell.angle_gamma   90.00
#
_symmetry.space_group_name_H-M   'P 1'
#
loop_
_entity.id
_entity.type
_entity.pdbx_description
1 polymer ?
#
loop_
_entity_poly.entity_id
_entity_poly.type
_entity_poly.pdbx_seq_one_letter_code
_entity_poly.pdbx_strand_id
1 'polypeptide(L)'
;MGISRDSYHKRYKTGATRPIPHKKRKYELGRQPANTKIGPKRVHIIRVRGGNKKMRALRLDAGNFSWATERELLQVVDSPCFSISNVMIYLSST
;
A
#
# COMPACT_ATOMS: atom_id res chain seq x y z
N MET A 1 6.49 -17.75 6.10
CA MET A 1 6.86 -16.31 6.18
C MET A 1 7.02 -15.78 4.77
N GLY A 2 6.23 -14.77 4.39
CA GLY A 2 6.17 -14.24 3.02
C GLY A 2 7.18 -13.12 2.76
N ILE A 3 6.65 -11.98 2.31
CA ILE A 3 7.40 -10.74 2.04
C ILE A 3 8.12 -10.29 3.32
N SER A 4 9.40 -9.90 3.21
CA SER A 4 10.22 -9.39 4.30
C SER A 4 10.85 -8.04 3.92
N ARG A 5 11.11 -7.20 4.92
CA ARG A 5 11.71 -5.86 4.79
C ARG A 5 13.18 -5.83 5.20
N ASP A 6 13.81 -6.98 5.35
CA ASP A 6 15.22 -7.12 5.70
C ASP A 6 16.12 -6.54 4.60
N SER A 7 17.39 -6.30 4.92
CA SER A 7 18.37 -5.81 3.94
C SER A 7 19.49 -6.82 3.65
N TYR A 8 19.42 -8.01 4.27
CA TYR A 8 20.44 -9.05 4.13
C TYR A 8 20.42 -9.68 2.74
N HIS A 9 19.25 -9.72 2.09
CA HIS A 9 19.15 -10.16 0.69
C HIS A 9 19.70 -9.14 -0.32
N LYS A 10 20.03 -7.91 0.10
CA LYS A 10 20.63 -6.88 -0.77
C LYS A 10 22.16 -6.95 -0.70
N ARG A 11 22.85 -6.40 -1.70
CA ARG A 11 24.32 -6.36 -1.74
C ARG A 11 24.89 -5.22 -0.88
N TYR A 12 26.18 -5.31 -0.54
CA TYR A 12 26.92 -4.17 0.03
C TYR A 12 27.07 -3.02 -0.97
N LYS A 13 27.46 -1.84 -0.50
CA LYS A 13 27.77 -0.69 -1.38
C LYS A 13 28.90 -1.03 -2.37
N THR A 14 29.82 -1.90 -1.96
CA THR A 14 30.90 -2.44 -2.80
C THR A 14 30.43 -3.51 -3.80
N GLY A 15 29.17 -3.96 -3.75
CA GLY A 15 28.64 -5.00 -4.63
C GLY A 15 28.86 -6.44 -4.15
N ALA A 16 29.57 -6.66 -3.04
CA ALA A 16 29.74 -7.98 -2.44
C ALA A 16 28.42 -8.53 -1.87
N THR A 17 28.26 -9.85 -1.91
CA THR A 17 27.11 -10.56 -1.32
C THR A 17 27.17 -10.50 0.20
N ARG A 18 26.02 -10.28 0.84
CA ARG A 18 25.91 -10.28 2.31
C ARG A 18 25.62 -11.70 2.83
N PRO A 19 26.28 -12.15 3.90
CA PRO A 19 25.90 -13.39 4.56
C PRO A 19 24.53 -13.22 5.25
N ILE A 20 23.71 -14.27 5.25
CA ILE A 20 22.39 -14.29 5.90
C ILE A 20 22.56 -14.83 7.32
N PRO A 21 22.49 -14.00 8.38
CA PRO A 21 22.78 -14.44 9.75
C PRO A 21 21.65 -15.26 10.39
N HIS A 22 20.42 -15.12 9.91
CA HIS A 22 19.26 -15.81 10.47
C HIS A 22 18.14 -16.00 9.45
N LYS A 23 17.22 -16.91 9.75
CA LYS A 23 15.96 -17.08 9.00
C LYS A 23 15.04 -15.88 9.21
N LYS A 24 14.16 -15.60 8.24
CA LYS A 24 13.16 -14.51 8.29
C LYS A 24 12.46 -14.45 9.65
N ARG A 25 12.29 -13.23 10.18
CA ARG A 25 11.68 -13.01 11.50
C ARG A 25 10.33 -12.30 11.41
N LYS A 26 9.47 -12.53 12.41
CA LYS A 26 8.12 -11.95 12.43
C LYS A 26 8.12 -10.42 12.47
N TYR A 27 9.14 -9.78 13.02
CA TYR A 27 9.20 -8.32 13.12
C TYR A 27 9.49 -7.61 11.77
N GLU A 28 10.08 -8.32 10.81
CA GLU A 28 10.44 -7.78 9.49
C GLU A 28 9.35 -8.00 8.45
N LEU A 29 8.19 -8.52 8.86
CA LEU A 29 7.12 -8.92 7.94
C LEU A 29 6.69 -7.73 7.05
N GLY A 30 6.59 -8.00 5.75
CA GLY A 30 5.86 -7.18 4.77
C GLY A 30 4.44 -7.70 4.60
N ARG A 31 3.55 -6.87 4.06
CA ARG A 31 2.19 -7.27 3.69
C ARG A 31 1.97 -6.98 2.22
N GLN A 32 1.11 -7.78 1.57
CA GLN A 32 0.68 -7.52 0.19
C GLN A 32 0.17 -6.08 0.07
N PRO A 33 0.48 -5.34 -1.00
CA PRO A 33 -0.19 -4.06 -1.27
C PRO A 33 -1.70 -4.26 -1.42
N ALA A 34 -2.47 -3.18 -1.26
CA ALA A 34 -3.93 -3.22 -1.29
C ALA A 34 -4.53 -3.02 -2.68
N ASN A 35 -3.78 -2.39 -3.60
CA ASN A 35 -4.19 -2.07 -4.98
C ASN A 35 -5.65 -1.57 -5.05
N THR A 36 -5.92 -0.48 -4.35
CA THR A 36 -7.26 0.13 -4.26
C THR A 36 -7.80 0.51 -5.63
N LYS A 37 -9.06 0.15 -5.90
CA LYS A 37 -9.78 0.55 -7.11
C LYS A 37 -11.01 1.40 -6.78
N ILE A 38 -11.52 2.16 -7.74
CA ILE A 38 -12.79 2.85 -7.60
C ILE A 38 -13.93 1.82 -7.63
N GLY A 39 -14.92 1.99 -6.76
CA GLY A 39 -16.10 1.10 -6.70
C GLY A 39 -16.68 0.97 -5.29
N PRO A 40 -17.69 0.10 -5.09
CA PRO A 40 -18.44 0.02 -3.85
C PRO A 40 -17.52 -0.25 -2.66
N LYS A 41 -17.74 0.48 -1.57
CA LYS A 41 -16.88 0.48 -0.39
C LYS A 41 -16.60 -0.92 0.13
N ARG A 42 -15.34 -1.33 0.07
CA ARG A 42 -14.84 -2.60 0.62
C ARG A 42 -13.58 -2.38 1.41
N VAL A 43 -13.67 -2.55 2.73
CA VAL A 43 -12.57 -2.33 3.67
C VAL A 43 -12.34 -3.58 4.51
N HIS A 44 -11.09 -4.04 4.56
CA HIS A 44 -10.65 -5.15 5.41
C HIS A 44 -9.90 -4.64 6.62
N ILE A 45 -10.24 -5.16 7.80
CA ILE A 45 -9.55 -4.81 9.04
C ILE A 45 -8.39 -5.78 9.24
N ILE A 46 -7.18 -5.24 9.40
CA ILE A 46 -5.97 -6.03 9.57
C ILE A 46 -5.40 -5.79 10.96
N ARG A 47 -5.23 -6.87 11.73
CA ARG A 47 -4.49 -6.82 13.00
C ARG A 47 -3.00 -6.59 12.72
N VAL A 48 -2.43 -5.57 13.34
CA VAL A 48 -0.99 -5.26 13.26
C VAL A 48 -0.27 -5.56 14.57
N ARG A 49 1.06 -5.44 14.56
CA ARG A 49 1.88 -5.57 15.77
C ARG A 49 1.55 -4.41 16.73
N GLY A 50 1.56 -4.68 18.04
CA GLY A 50 1.18 -3.68 19.05
C GLY A 50 -0.32 -3.56 19.29
N GLY A 51 -1.14 -4.53 18.86
CA GLY A 51 -2.58 -4.59 19.17
C GLY A 51 -3.48 -3.73 18.28
N ASN A 52 -2.92 -2.75 17.57
CA ASN A 52 -3.67 -1.88 16.67
C ASN A 52 -4.32 -2.64 15.50
N LYS A 53 -5.38 -2.03 14.95
CA LYS A 53 -6.07 -2.47 13.74
C LYS A 53 -5.87 -1.41 12.65
N LYS A 54 -5.32 -1.81 11.50
CA LYS A 54 -5.21 -0.93 10.33
C LYS A 54 -6.28 -1.32 9.32
N MET A 55 -7.00 -0.33 8.80
CA MET A 55 -8.00 -0.53 7.75
C MET A 55 -7.33 -0.53 6.38
N ARG A 56 -7.59 -1.58 5.61
CA ARG A 56 -7.15 -1.72 4.22
C ARG A 56 -8.35 -1.50 3.32
N ALA A 57 -8.39 -0.36 2.65
CA ALA A 57 -9.31 -0.16 1.54
C ALA A 57 -8.91 -1.06 0.37
N LEU A 58 -9.87 -1.76 -0.22
CA LEU A 58 -9.71 -2.43 -1.52
C LEU A 58 -10.50 -1.70 -2.61
N ARG A 59 -11.68 -1.19 -2.25
CA ARG A 59 -12.49 -0.34 -3.10
C ARG A 59 -13.09 0.81 -2.32
N LEU A 60 -13.12 1.99 -2.93
CA LEU A 60 -13.75 3.19 -2.39
C LEU A 60 -14.41 3.96 -3.54
N ASP A 61 -15.57 4.51 -3.27
CA ASP A 61 -16.41 5.31 -4.16
C ASP A 61 -16.51 6.77 -3.70
N ALA A 62 -16.32 7.03 -2.41
CA ALA A 62 -16.34 8.37 -1.83
C ALA A 62 -15.06 8.70 -1.05
N GLY A 63 -14.70 9.98 -1.06
CA GLY A 63 -13.56 10.54 -0.34
C GLY A 63 -13.92 11.86 0.35
N ASN A 64 -13.15 12.23 1.36
CA ASN A 64 -13.22 13.56 1.95
C ASN A 64 -12.24 14.47 1.22
N PHE A 65 -12.78 15.42 0.47
CA PHE A 65 -12.01 16.39 -0.28
C PHE A 65 -12.12 17.75 0.41
N SER A 66 -11.02 18.48 0.45
CA SER A 66 -11.00 19.83 1.03
C SER A 66 -10.33 20.76 0.05
N TRP A 67 -11.01 21.84 -0.28
CA TRP A 67 -10.39 23.04 -0.78
C TRP A 67 -9.93 23.86 0.42
N ALA A 68 -8.91 24.70 0.25
CA ALA A 68 -8.37 25.47 1.38
C ALA A 68 -9.43 26.37 2.05
N THR A 69 -10.48 26.74 1.31
CA THR A 69 -11.59 27.57 1.77
C THR A 69 -12.81 26.76 2.24
N GLU A 70 -13.02 25.53 1.77
CA GLU A 70 -14.24 24.74 2.02
C GLU A 70 -13.97 23.23 2.06
N ARG A 71 -14.74 22.48 2.85
CA ARG A 71 -14.57 21.04 3.04
C ARG A 71 -15.86 20.28 2.74
N GLU A 72 -15.80 19.33 1.81
CA GLU A 72 -16.96 18.55 1.35
C GLU A 72 -16.65 17.05 1.16
N LEU A 73 -17.68 16.22 1.31
CA LEU A 73 -17.61 14.79 1.04
C LEU A 73 -18.16 14.53 -0.38
N LEU A 74 -17.30 14.07 -1.29
CA LEU A 74 -17.64 13.90 -2.71
C LEU A 74 -17.33 12.48 -3.20
N GLN A 75 -18.04 12.04 -4.23
CA GLN A 75 -17.79 10.79 -4.93
C GLN A 75 -16.60 10.91 -5.89
N VAL A 76 -15.76 9.90 -5.93
CA VAL A 76 -14.59 9.83 -6.82
C VAL A 76 -15.05 9.27 -8.16
N VAL A 77 -15.02 10.12 -9.19
CA VAL A 77 -15.46 9.76 -10.54
C VAL A 77 -14.33 9.06 -11.30
N ASP A 78 -13.17 9.71 -11.45
CA ASP A 78 -12.05 9.18 -12.22
C ASP A 78 -10.69 9.49 -11.58
N SER A 79 -9.68 8.70 -11.95
CA SER A 79 -8.27 8.93 -11.58
C SER A 79 -7.53 9.64 -12.73
N PRO A 80 -7.23 10.95 -12.64
CA PRO A 80 -6.77 11.72 -13.79
C PRO A 80 -5.31 11.43 -14.20
N CYS A 81 -4.40 11.24 -13.24
CA CYS A 81 -2.99 10.90 -13.51
C CYS A 81 -2.28 10.38 -12.25
N PHE A 82 -1.44 9.35 -12.37
CA PHE A 82 -0.64 8.80 -11.26
C PHE A 82 0.86 8.90 -11.58
N SER A 83 1.58 9.75 -10.82
CA SER A 83 3.01 10.03 -11.04
C SER A 83 3.96 8.87 -10.72
N ILE A 84 3.48 7.85 -10.01
CA ILE A 84 4.30 6.70 -9.57
C ILE A 84 4.44 5.66 -10.70
N SER A 85 3.40 5.48 -11.52
CA SER A 85 3.42 4.52 -12.63
C SER A 85 2.18 4.66 -13.51
N ASN A 86 2.36 4.69 -14.83
CA ASN A 86 1.25 4.76 -15.79
C ASN A 86 0.33 3.53 -15.74
N VAL A 87 0.82 2.36 -15.33
CA VAL A 87 0.02 1.11 -15.16
C VAL A 87 -1.14 1.29 -14.18
N MET A 88 -1.00 2.19 -13.20
CA MET A 88 -2.05 2.45 -12.22
C MET A 88 -3.24 3.20 -12.84
N ILE A 89 -3.01 3.96 -13.91
CA ILE A 89 -4.06 4.69 -14.64
C ILE A 89 -4.91 3.70 -15.45
N TYR A 90 -4.28 2.78 -16.18
CA TYR A 90 -4.98 1.81 -17.04
C TYR A 90 -5.83 0.79 -16.28
N LEU A 91 -5.47 0.44 -15.03
CA LEU A 91 -6.23 -0.49 -14.18
C LEU A 91 -7.52 0.09 -13.59
N SER A 92 -7.74 1.40 -13.77
CA SER A 92 -8.93 2.16 -13.39
C SER A 92 -9.84 2.51 -14.58
N SER A 93 -9.40 2.31 -15.83
CA SER A 93 -10.12 2.74 -17.06
C SER A 93 -10.91 1.62 -17.76
N THR A 94 -11.12 0.48 -17.11
CA THR A 94 -11.91 -0.66 -17.61
C THR A 94 -12.80 -1.23 -16.51
#